data_AF-A0AAN8YIW4-F1
#
_entry.id   AF-A0AAN8YIW4-F1
#
_cell.length_a   1.000
_cell.length_b   1.000
_cell.length_c   1.000
_cell.angle_alpha   90.00
_cell.angle_beta   90.00
_cell.angle_gamma   90.00
#
_symmetry.space_group_name_H-M   'P 1'
#
loop_
_entity.id
_entity.type
_entity.pdbx_description
1 polymer ?
#
loop_
_entity_poly.entity_id
_entity_poly.type
_entity_poly.pdbx_seq_one_letter_code
_entity_poly.pdbx_strand_id
1 'polypeptide(L)'
;MSEREITEMFIRTQKPEYYERMLCMMGQKFVEIIKVGEALKDGFKTRKVTNLTTLRANGKATKISVMDISKGKEEEVSMVTTTHMRSSSQRKYRNHNVNQK
;
A
#
# COMPACT_ATOMS: atom_id res chain seq x y z
N MET A 1 -11.67 -45.04 8.82
CA MET A 1 -11.92 -43.60 8.66
C MET A 1 -13.12 -43.40 7.75
N SER A 2 -14.10 -42.65 8.23
CA SER A 2 -15.29 -42.24 7.49
C SER A 2 -15.00 -41.00 6.62
N GLU A 3 -15.83 -40.74 5.62
CA GLU A 3 -15.71 -39.53 4.80
C GLU A 3 -15.80 -38.27 5.66
N ARG A 4 -16.69 -38.25 6.66
CA ARG A 4 -16.80 -37.13 7.60
C ARG A 4 -15.48 -36.85 8.33
N GLU A 5 -14.84 -37.88 8.89
CA GLU A 5 -13.53 -37.75 9.54
C GLU A 5 -12.46 -37.24 8.57
N ILE A 6 -12.45 -37.73 7.32
CA ILE A 6 -11.51 -37.29 6.28
C ILE A 6 -11.73 -35.82 5.95
N THR A 7 -12.98 -35.39 5.74
CA THR A 7 -13.31 -34.00 5.38
C THR A 7 -12.99 -33.04 6.51
N GLU A 8 -13.31 -33.38 7.76
CA GLU A 8 -13.00 -32.57 8.94
C GLU A 8 -11.48 -32.42 9.12
N MET A 9 -10.73 -33.53 8.99
CA MET A 9 -9.27 -33.49 9.10
C MET A 9 -8.65 -32.70 7.93
N PHE A 10 -9.18 -32.85 6.72
CA PHE A 10 -8.73 -32.08 5.57
C PHE A 10 -8.91 -30.57 5.79
N ILE A 11 -10.07 -30.12 6.29
CA ILE A 11 -10.35 -28.71 6.55
C ILE A 11 -9.43 -28.18 7.66
N ARG A 12 -9.33 -28.89 8.80
CA ARG A 12 -8.54 -28.45 9.97
C ARG A 12 -7.03 -28.35 9.71
N THR A 13 -6.52 -29.08 8.73
CA THR A 13 -5.09 -29.07 8.37
C THR A 13 -4.72 -27.99 7.34
N GLN A 14 -5.71 -27.26 6.80
CA GLN A 14 -5.43 -26.16 5.88
C GLN A 14 -4.81 -24.95 6.58
N LYS A 15 -4.10 -24.13 5.80
CA LYS A 15 -3.58 -22.84 6.29
C LYS A 15 -4.72 -21.90 6.69
N PRO A 16 -4.51 -20.96 7.63
CA PRO A 16 -5.56 -20.08 8.14
C PRO A 16 -6.39 -19.39 7.04
N GLU A 17 -5.74 -18.95 5.95
CA GLU A 17 -6.42 -18.24 4.86
C GLU A 17 -7.44 -19.10 4.11
N TYR A 18 -7.26 -20.42 4.12
CA TYR A 18 -8.18 -21.39 3.55
C TYR A 18 -9.14 -21.94 4.61
N TYR A 19 -8.65 -22.23 5.82
CA TYR A 19 -9.43 -22.79 6.92
C TYR A 19 -10.69 -21.97 7.20
N GLU A 20 -10.55 -20.65 7.39
CA GLU A 20 -11.70 -19.77 7.68
C GLU A 20 -12.77 -19.82 6.58
N ARG A 21 -12.35 -19.96 5.32
CA ARG A 21 -13.25 -20.01 4.15
C ARG A 21 -13.86 -21.38 3.92
N MET A 22 -13.18 -22.43 4.39
CA MET A 22 -13.62 -23.81 4.25
C MET A 22 -14.40 -24.32 5.47
N LEU A 23 -14.40 -23.57 6.58
CA LEU A 23 -15.04 -23.99 7.83
C LEU A 23 -16.53 -24.28 7.65
N CYS A 24 -17.23 -23.48 6.84
CA CYS A 24 -18.64 -23.67 6.53
C CYS A 24 -18.93 -24.92 5.68
N MET A 25 -17.91 -25.59 5.15
CA MET A 25 -18.04 -26.79 4.34
C MET A 25 -17.94 -28.08 5.16
N MET A 26 -17.87 -28.00 6.50
CA MET A 26 -17.95 -29.19 7.33
C MET A 26 -19.23 -29.99 7.03
N GLY A 27 -19.07 -31.31 6.85
CA GLY A 27 -20.18 -32.20 6.52
C GLY A 27 -20.60 -32.22 5.04
N GLN A 28 -19.98 -31.41 4.18
CA GLN A 28 -20.12 -31.54 2.71
C GLN A 28 -19.34 -32.76 2.20
N LYS A 29 -19.65 -33.21 0.97
CA LYS A 29 -18.91 -34.31 0.35
C LYS A 29 -17.48 -33.89 0.06
N PHE A 30 -16.54 -34.83 0.13
CA PHE A 30 -15.13 -34.53 -0.11
C PHE A 30 -14.90 -33.91 -1.50
N VAL A 31 -15.63 -34.39 -2.52
CA VAL A 31 -15.55 -33.86 -3.90
C VAL A 31 -15.95 -32.39 -3.98
N GLU A 32 -16.96 -31.95 -3.22
CA GLU A 32 -17.41 -30.55 -3.20
C GLU A 32 -16.37 -29.65 -2.52
N ILE A 33 -15.81 -30.13 -1.41
CA ILE A 33 -14.74 -29.45 -0.67
C ILE A 33 -13.51 -29.23 -1.56
N ILE A 34 -13.12 -30.23 -2.35
CA ILE A 34 -11.98 -30.12 -3.27
C ILE A 34 -12.24 -29.07 -4.36
N LYS A 35 -13.43 -29.08 -4.98
CA LYS A 35 -13.79 -28.10 -6.03
C LYS A 35 -13.73 -26.66 -5.52
N VAL A 36 -14.29 -26.42 -4.34
CA VAL A 36 -14.23 -25.08 -3.72
C VAL A 36 -12.80 -24.71 -3.35
N GLY A 37 -12.01 -25.67 -2.85
CA GLY A 37 -10.61 -25.44 -2.53
C GLY A 37 -9.73 -25.08 -3.71
N GLU A 38 -9.96 -25.71 -4.85
CA GLU A 38 -9.29 -25.37 -6.10
C GLU A 38 -9.65 -23.94 -6.55
N ALA A 39 -10.94 -23.59 -6.55
CA ALA A 39 -11.39 -22.24 -6.88
C ALA A 39 -10.81 -21.16 -5.93
N LEU A 40 -10.70 -21.46 -4.64
CA LEU A 40 -10.07 -20.56 -3.66
C LEU A 40 -8.58 -20.35 -3.94
N LYS A 41 -7.85 -21.43 -4.26
CA LYS A 41 -6.42 -21.37 -4.59
C LYS A 41 -6.17 -20.47 -5.80
N ASP A 42 -6.99 -20.60 -6.85
CA ASP A 42 -6.87 -19.79 -8.06
C ASP A 42 -7.25 -18.32 -7.83
N GLY A 43 -8.30 -18.08 -7.03
CA GLY A 43 -8.70 -16.74 -6.60
C GLY A 43 -7.60 -16.03 -5.81
N PHE A 44 -6.92 -16.74 -4.89
CA PHE A 44 -5.81 -16.18 -4.14
C PHE A 44 -4.57 -15.91 -4.98
N LYS A 45 -4.24 -16.81 -5.91
CA LYS A 45 -3.12 -16.60 -6.83
C LYS A 45 -3.34 -15.33 -7.66
N THR A 46 -4.54 -15.19 -8.23
CA THR A 46 -4.93 -14.00 -9.01
C THR A 46 -4.88 -12.73 -8.17
N ARG A 47 -5.48 -12.74 -6.98
CA ARG A 47 -5.48 -11.57 -6.08
C ARG A 47 -4.06 -11.16 -5.62
N LYS A 48 -3.19 -12.12 -5.33
CA LYS A 48 -1.80 -11.81 -4.95
C LYS A 48 -1.04 -11.16 -6.11
N VAL A 49 -1.23 -11.63 -7.34
CA VAL A 49 -0.64 -11.01 -8.53
C VAL A 49 -1.16 -9.59 -8.73
N THR A 50 -2.49 -9.37 -8.67
CA THR A 50 -3.07 -8.02 -8.81
C THR A 50 -2.54 -7.07 -7.75
N ASN A 51 -2.46 -7.50 -6.49
CA ASN A 51 -1.95 -6.68 -5.39
C ASN A 51 -0.45 -6.33 -5.56
N LEU A 52 0.36 -7.27 -6.06
CA LEU A 52 1.77 -6.99 -6.34
C LEU A 52 1.92 -6.01 -7.51
N THR A 53 1.11 -6.16 -8.56
CA THR A 53 1.15 -5.24 -9.70
C THR A 53 0.72 -3.83 -9.31
N THR A 54 -0.32 -3.67 -8.47
CA THR A 54 -0.76 -2.36 -7.99
C THR A 54 0.26 -1.73 -7.04
N LEU A 55 0.84 -2.51 -6.12
CA LEU A 55 1.91 -2.02 -5.25
C LEU A 55 3.13 -1.55 -6.05
N ARG A 56 3.54 -2.30 -7.07
CA ARG A 56 4.67 -1.93 -7.95
C ARG A 56 4.36 -0.70 -8.81
N ALA A 57 3.12 -0.53 -9.26
CA ALA A 57 2.69 0.66 -9.99
C ALA A 57 2.76 1.91 -9.09
N ASN A 58 2.29 1.79 -7.85
CA ASN A 58 2.33 2.89 -6.88
C ASN A 58 3.76 3.23 -6.44
N GLY A 59 4.66 2.25 -6.35
CA GLY A 59 6.08 2.48 -6.04
C GLY A 59 6.88 3.17 -7.15
N LYS A 60 6.42 3.13 -8.41
CA LYS A 60 7.07 3.81 -9.54
C LYS A 60 6.58 5.24 -9.76
N ALA A 61 5.45 5.63 -9.16
CA ALA A 61 4.90 6.98 -9.30
C ALA A 61 5.64 8.04 -8.45
N THR A 62 6.48 7.63 -7.49
CA THR A 62 7.25 8.55 -6.61
C THR A 62 8.59 9.03 -7.22
N LYS A 63 8.88 8.74 -8.49
CA LYS A 63 10.11 9.25 -9.16
C LYS A 63 9.84 9.86 -10.53
N ILE A 64 8.89 10.79 -10.62
CA ILE A 64 8.85 11.72 -11.75
C ILE A 64 8.35 13.10 -11.25
N SER A 65 9.27 13.96 -10.80
CA SER A 65 9.32 15.39 -11.17
C SER A 65 10.37 16.16 -10.34
N VAL A 66 11.66 15.89 -10.56
CA VAL A 66 12.65 16.97 -10.63
C VAL A 66 13.67 16.54 -11.68
N MET A 67 13.22 16.33 -12.93
CA MET A 67 14.15 16.31 -14.04
C MET A 67 14.34 17.76 -14.46
N ASP A 68 15.38 18.36 -13.91
CA ASP A 68 16.40 19.09 -14.67
C ASP A 68 15.91 19.66 -16.01
N ILE A 69 15.29 20.85 -15.96
CA ILE A 69 15.22 21.74 -17.12
C ILE A 69 15.58 23.15 -16.64
N SER A 70 16.87 23.40 -16.52
CA SER A 70 17.40 24.74 -16.71
C SER A 70 18.78 24.64 -17.35
N LYS A 71 18.77 24.83 -18.67
CA LYS A 71 19.89 25.20 -19.52
C LYS A 71 20.76 26.28 -18.84
N GLY A 72 22.07 26.16 -18.95
CA GLY A 72 22.99 27.27 -18.64
C GLY A 72 24.44 26.79 -18.68
N LYS A 73 25.22 27.39 -19.57
CA LYS A 73 26.61 27.07 -19.86
C LYS A 73 27.55 27.52 -18.73
N GLU A 74 28.64 26.76 -18.60
CA GLU A 74 30.05 27.14 -18.34
C GLU A 74 30.44 28.25 -17.35
N GLU A 75 31.59 27.96 -16.70
CA GLU A 75 32.59 28.91 -16.18
C GLU A 75 32.26 29.58 -14.83
N GLU A 76 32.83 29.09 -13.72
CA GLU A 76 34.07 29.54 -13.07
C GLU A 76 33.97 30.93 -12.37
N VAL A 77 34.69 31.09 -11.25
CA VAL A 77 34.92 32.35 -10.49
C VAL A 77 33.77 32.73 -9.53
N SER A 78 33.88 32.45 -8.23
CA SER A 78 34.60 33.22 -7.20
C SER A 78 34.06 34.64 -6.95
N MET A 79 33.85 34.93 -5.66
CA MET A 79 34.04 36.21 -4.98
C MET A 79 32.80 36.96 -4.46
N VAL A 80 32.90 37.21 -3.15
CA VAL A 80 32.10 38.03 -2.23
C VAL A 80 31.98 39.49 -2.68
N THR A 81 30.86 40.18 -2.36
CA THR A 81 30.82 41.58 -1.83
C THR A 81 29.40 42.03 -1.41
N THR A 82 29.20 42.12 -0.09
CA THR A 82 28.85 43.30 0.74
C THR A 82 27.83 44.38 0.25
N THR A 83 26.83 44.67 1.11
CA THR A 83 26.09 45.95 1.38
C THR A 83 25.02 46.45 0.38
N HIS A 84 23.86 47.06 0.72
CA HIS A 84 23.36 47.87 1.85
C HIS A 84 21.80 48.00 1.89
N MET A 85 21.27 48.37 3.08
CA MET A 85 20.03 49.15 3.40
C MET A 85 18.61 48.54 3.41
N ARG A 86 18.20 48.22 4.65
CA ARG A 86 16.92 48.35 5.37
C ARG A 86 15.79 49.23 4.77
N SER A 87 14.57 48.69 4.68
CA SER A 87 13.24 49.31 5.00
C SER A 87 12.11 48.27 4.81
N SER A 88 11.63 47.61 5.86
CA SER A 88 10.36 47.87 6.57
C SER A 88 9.06 47.76 5.75
N SER A 89 8.33 46.65 5.92
CA SER A 89 6.93 46.74 6.38
C SER A 89 6.42 45.41 6.92
N GLN A 90 5.81 45.50 8.09
CA GLN A 90 5.27 44.41 8.89
C GLN A 90 3.93 43.92 8.35
N ARG A 91 3.60 42.65 8.61
CA ARG A 91 2.49 42.28 9.52
C ARG A 91 2.46 40.76 9.74
N LYS A 92 2.73 40.37 10.98
CA LYS A 92 2.51 39.03 11.52
C LYS A 92 1.03 38.89 11.90
N TYR A 93 0.36 37.85 11.46
CA TYR A 93 -0.94 37.47 12.04
C TYR A 93 -0.69 36.85 13.42
N ARG A 94 -1.09 37.60 14.46
CA ARG A 94 -1.09 37.20 15.87
C ARG A 94 -2.51 36.73 16.19
N ASN A 95 -2.69 35.44 16.40
CA ASN A 95 -3.95 34.87 16.84
C ASN A 95 -4.06 34.98 18.37
N HIS A 96 -4.93 35.86 18.84
CA HIS A 96 -5.55 35.75 20.16
C HIS A 96 -7.04 35.97 19.97
N ASN A 97 -7.86 34.99 20.35
CA ASN A 97 -9.19 35.29 20.81
C ASN A 97 -9.50 34.39 22.01
N VAL A 98 -9.46 35.01 23.19
CA VAL A 98 -9.89 34.49 24.47
C VAL A 98 -11.16 35.26 24.83
N ASN A 99 -12.10 34.52 25.43
CA ASN A 99 -13.39 34.92 26.03
C ASN A 99 -14.62 34.97 25.11
N GLN A 100 -15.44 33.93 25.27
CA GLN A 100 -16.89 34.09 25.37
C GLN A 100 -17.33 33.75 26.80
N LYS A 101 -17.83 34.79 27.47
CA LYS A 101 -18.94 34.87 28.43
C LYS A 101 -18.89 34.10 29.76
#